data_AF-A0A9P7JTN1-F1
#
_entry.id   AF-A0A9P7JTN1-F1
#
_cell.length_a   1.000
_cell.length_b   1.000
_cell.length_c   1.000
_cell.angle_alpha   90.00
_cell.angle_beta   90.00
_cell.angle_gamma   90.00
#
_symmetry.space_group_name_H-M   'P 1'
#
loop_
_entity.id
_entity.type
_entity.pdbx_description
1 polymer ?
#
loop_
_entity_poly.entity_id
_entity_poly.type
_entity_poly.pdbx_seq_one_letter_code
_entity_poly.pdbx_strand_id
1 'polypeptide(L)'
;MNTLISILYLALIGLVTAIPSSLIPRQDTSGLVSALKSCISLQNSCNATTVDLSNFYNYTSCFLLTACMDGPAQVLSMSQAPATQPRLSESVFYAITNGNSYMTQQNYIDAYYHQISITPGGSYPDDVTDITDQWSHIAAWTGFCATENIPYANLTDWLEYSSVPGVCPAVASCNTSTTVPMIPCVPQPITENGSCAEMANQCQFWVTQGLFQNEYCVLASFCYAWSNTDVLLQQVYPSDTSPTPTTAQEAKLSEAVFYNMTGGAASMTQQNVIDAYYEGLTGTWSSLDGTLAGMPEKTDKDGPYPASTDYVIEFWGMISAWTGFCDTRTIPYDNLADYLSFAATSGYHPTC
;
A
#
# COMPACT_ATOMS: atom_id res chain seq x y z
N MET A 1 24.75 43.38 -67.95
CA MET A 1 24.73 44.02 -66.61
C MET A 1 24.61 42.90 -65.59
N ASN A 2 25.65 42.77 -64.77
CA ASN A 2 25.81 41.73 -63.76
C ASN A 2 24.84 41.95 -62.59
N THR A 3 24.22 40.87 -62.13
CA THR A 3 23.71 40.79 -60.75
C THR A 3 24.01 39.40 -60.20
N LEU A 4 25.08 39.37 -59.40
CA LEU A 4 25.48 38.30 -58.49
C LEU A 4 24.87 38.64 -57.13
N ILE A 5 24.04 37.76 -56.54
CA ILE A 5 23.81 37.75 -55.09
C ILE A 5 23.82 36.31 -54.58
N SER A 6 24.78 36.07 -53.69
CA SER A 6 25.11 34.86 -52.95
C SER A 6 23.95 34.32 -52.09
N ILE A 7 23.84 32.99 -52.06
CA ILE A 7 23.07 32.25 -51.05
C ILE A 7 24.09 31.61 -50.09
N LEU A 8 24.10 32.08 -48.84
CA LEU A 8 24.89 31.53 -47.74
C LEU A 8 24.12 30.34 -47.13
N TYR A 9 24.67 29.13 -47.21
CA TYR A 9 24.19 27.96 -46.46
C TYR A 9 24.90 27.93 -45.10
N LEU A 10 24.15 28.14 -44.01
CA LEU A 10 24.60 27.81 -42.65
C LEU A 10 24.32 26.33 -42.38
N ALA A 11 25.38 25.52 -42.33
CA ALA A 11 25.33 24.16 -41.82
C ALA A 11 25.40 24.21 -40.28
N LEU A 12 24.30 23.85 -39.61
CA LEU A 12 24.27 23.65 -38.17
C LEU A 12 24.82 22.25 -37.86
N ILE A 13 26.03 22.16 -37.33
CA ILE A 13 26.60 20.91 -36.81
C ILE A 13 26.17 20.79 -35.34
N GLY A 14 25.20 19.91 -35.07
CA GLY A 14 24.85 19.52 -33.70
C GLY A 14 25.90 18.58 -33.14
N LEU A 15 26.69 19.04 -32.17
CA LEU A 15 27.52 18.16 -31.33
C LEU A 15 26.59 17.43 -30.35
N VAL A 16 26.46 16.12 -30.50
CA VAL A 16 25.86 15.25 -29.48
C VAL A 16 26.96 14.88 -28.50
N THR A 17 26.98 15.51 -27.33
CA THR A 17 27.83 15.07 -26.22
C THR A 17 27.18 13.85 -25.57
N ALA A 18 27.76 12.67 -25.77
CA ALA A 18 27.38 11.47 -25.04
C ALA A 18 27.76 11.66 -23.56
N ILE A 19 26.75 11.67 -22.69
CA ILE A 19 26.94 11.66 -21.25
C ILE A 19 27.33 10.22 -20.86
N PRO A 20 28.44 10.00 -20.13
CA PRO A 20 28.76 8.69 -19.60
C PRO A 20 27.69 8.33 -18.56
N SER A 21 26.91 7.29 -18.83
CA SER A 21 26.01 6.69 -17.86
C SER A 21 26.84 6.21 -16.66
N SER A 22 26.67 6.88 -15.53
CA SER A 22 27.14 6.40 -14.24
C SER A 22 26.44 5.09 -13.91
N LEU A 23 27.24 4.09 -13.54
CA LEU A 23 26.80 2.78 -13.09
C LEU A 23 26.03 2.93 -11.78
N ILE A 24 24.70 2.89 -11.87
CA ILE A 24 23.82 2.60 -10.73
C ILE A 24 24.06 1.13 -10.36
N PRO A 25 24.31 0.79 -9.08
CA PRO A 25 24.35 -0.60 -8.66
C PRO A 25 23.00 -1.25 -9.00
N ARG A 26 23.07 -2.27 -9.86
CA ARG A 26 21.93 -3.02 -10.38
C ARG A 26 21.31 -3.81 -9.23
N GLN A 27 20.21 -3.31 -8.67
CA GLN A 27 19.24 -4.16 -7.99
C GLN A 27 18.78 -5.22 -8.99
N ASP A 28 18.75 -6.48 -8.60
CA ASP A 28 18.49 -7.59 -9.51
C ASP A 28 17.01 -7.59 -9.94
N THR A 29 16.68 -6.75 -10.92
CA THR A 29 15.32 -6.54 -11.45
C THR A 29 14.91 -7.59 -12.48
N SER A 30 15.74 -8.61 -12.74
CA SER A 30 15.43 -9.61 -13.75
C SER A 30 14.17 -10.42 -13.45
N GLY A 31 13.89 -10.72 -12.16
CA GLY A 31 12.66 -11.40 -11.74
C GLY A 31 11.41 -10.52 -11.91
N LEU A 32 11.48 -9.25 -11.47
CA LEU A 32 10.36 -8.30 -11.59
C LEU A 32 9.97 -8.03 -13.06
N VAL A 33 10.97 -7.94 -13.95
CA VAL A 33 10.74 -7.75 -15.40
C VAL A 33 10.18 -9.02 -16.04
N SER A 34 10.46 -10.20 -15.48
CA SER A 34 9.97 -11.47 -16.00
C SER A 34 8.50 -11.72 -15.66
N ALA A 35 8.14 -11.61 -14.38
CA ALA A 35 6.76 -11.65 -13.91
C ALA A 35 5.88 -10.64 -14.66
N LEU A 36 6.40 -9.45 -14.94
CA LEU A 36 5.69 -8.41 -15.69
C LEU A 36 5.31 -8.86 -17.11
N LYS A 37 6.15 -9.63 -17.82
CA LYS A 37 5.84 -10.09 -19.19
C LYS A 37 4.68 -11.08 -19.22
N SER A 38 4.64 -12.01 -18.28
CA SER A 38 3.55 -12.99 -18.20
C SER A 38 2.26 -12.36 -17.69
N CYS A 39 2.33 -11.40 -16.75
CA CYS A 39 1.17 -10.59 -16.37
C CYS A 39 0.61 -9.81 -17.57
N ILE A 40 1.47 -9.21 -18.42
CA ILE A 40 1.02 -8.52 -19.65
C ILE A 40 0.28 -9.48 -20.60
N SER A 41 0.69 -10.74 -20.67
CA SER A 41 0.00 -11.75 -21.49
C SER A 41 -1.40 -12.02 -20.94
N LEU A 42 -1.54 -12.19 -19.62
CA LEU A 42 -2.84 -12.30 -18.96
C LEU A 42 -3.68 -11.03 -19.13
N GLN A 43 -3.05 -9.86 -19.10
CA GLN A 43 -3.70 -8.57 -19.34
C GLN A 43 -4.28 -8.49 -20.74
N ASN A 44 -3.54 -8.90 -21.77
CA ASN A 44 -4.05 -8.94 -23.15
C ASN A 44 -5.24 -9.89 -23.29
N SER A 45 -5.20 -11.03 -22.59
CA SER A 45 -6.31 -11.99 -22.56
C SER A 45 -7.53 -11.46 -21.81
N CYS A 46 -7.33 -10.76 -20.69
CA CYS A 46 -8.40 -10.15 -19.90
C CYS A 46 -9.00 -8.90 -20.56
N ASN A 47 -8.22 -8.13 -21.32
CA ASN A 47 -8.70 -6.97 -22.06
C ASN A 47 -9.34 -7.34 -23.41
N ALA A 48 -9.56 -8.62 -23.68
CA ALA A 48 -10.27 -9.05 -24.89
C ALA A 48 -11.70 -8.47 -24.90
N THR A 49 -12.20 -8.11 -26.08
CA THR A 49 -13.53 -7.47 -26.25
C THR A 49 -14.72 -8.33 -25.80
N THR A 50 -14.47 -9.58 -25.42
CA THR A 50 -15.45 -10.54 -24.94
C THR A 50 -15.62 -10.53 -23.42
N VAL A 51 -14.82 -9.77 -22.69
CA VAL A 51 -14.90 -9.70 -21.22
C VAL A 51 -16.00 -8.75 -20.79
N ASP A 52 -16.96 -9.26 -20.00
CA ASP A 52 -17.92 -8.45 -19.28
C ASP A 52 -17.26 -7.89 -18.01
N LEU A 53 -16.93 -6.59 -18.05
CA LEU A 53 -16.30 -5.90 -16.94
C LEU A 53 -17.18 -5.85 -15.68
N SER A 54 -18.49 -6.09 -15.79
CA SER A 54 -19.39 -6.20 -14.64
C SER A 54 -19.30 -7.55 -13.93
N ASN A 55 -18.57 -8.50 -14.52
CA ASN A 55 -18.39 -9.86 -14.03
C ASN A 55 -16.93 -10.32 -14.21
N PHE A 56 -16.01 -9.40 -13.90
CA PHE A 56 -14.59 -9.45 -14.24
C PHE A 56 -13.94 -10.76 -13.79
N TYR A 57 -14.17 -11.18 -12.54
CA TYR A 57 -13.53 -12.37 -11.98
C TYR A 57 -14.05 -13.69 -12.55
N ASN A 58 -15.18 -13.71 -13.26
CA ASN A 58 -15.66 -14.92 -13.92
C ASN A 58 -14.91 -15.28 -15.21
N TYR A 59 -13.91 -14.47 -15.59
CA TYR A 59 -12.97 -14.78 -16.66
C TYR A 59 -11.64 -15.22 -16.05
N THR A 60 -11.21 -16.46 -16.36
CA THR A 60 -9.97 -17.04 -15.79
C THR A 60 -8.75 -16.15 -16.02
N SER A 61 -8.59 -15.52 -17.19
CA SER A 61 -7.50 -14.58 -17.45
C SER A 61 -7.51 -13.36 -16.54
N CYS A 62 -8.69 -12.84 -16.20
CA CYS A 62 -8.84 -11.69 -15.34
C CYS A 62 -8.56 -12.03 -13.87
N PHE A 63 -9.04 -13.18 -13.39
CA PHE A 63 -8.65 -13.71 -12.07
C PHE A 63 -7.13 -13.89 -11.97
N LEU A 64 -6.51 -14.55 -12.96
CA LEU A 64 -5.06 -14.80 -12.97
C LEU A 64 -4.27 -13.50 -13.06
N LEU A 65 -4.75 -12.50 -13.82
CA LEU A 65 -4.16 -11.16 -13.86
C LEU A 65 -4.20 -10.50 -12.47
N THR A 66 -5.33 -10.58 -11.78
CA THR A 66 -5.47 -10.05 -10.40
C THR A 66 -4.50 -10.69 -9.42
N ALA A 67 -4.25 -11.99 -9.56
CA ALA A 67 -3.23 -12.69 -8.77
C ALA A 67 -1.79 -12.33 -9.18
N CYS A 68 -1.58 -11.98 -10.45
CA CYS A 68 -0.29 -11.66 -11.00
C CYS A 68 0.20 -10.25 -10.61
N MET A 69 -0.74 -9.31 -10.51
CA MET A 69 -0.49 -7.93 -10.11
C MET A 69 -0.68 -7.73 -8.60
N ASP A 70 -0.43 -6.54 -8.08
CA ASP A 70 -0.51 -6.22 -6.64
C ASP A 70 -1.96 -6.15 -6.09
N GLY A 71 -2.87 -6.97 -6.64
CA GLY A 71 -4.19 -7.26 -6.08
C GLY A 71 -5.40 -6.68 -6.83
N PRO A 72 -6.61 -6.94 -6.29
CA PRO A 72 -7.92 -6.57 -6.86
C PRO A 72 -8.08 -5.13 -7.33
N ALA A 73 -7.88 -4.14 -6.44
CA ALA A 73 -8.18 -2.74 -6.74
C ALA A 73 -7.35 -2.17 -7.91
N GLN A 74 -6.06 -2.49 -7.96
CA GLN A 74 -5.18 -2.04 -9.04
C GLN A 74 -5.67 -2.57 -10.39
N VAL A 75 -5.96 -3.87 -10.46
CA VAL A 75 -6.38 -4.50 -11.71
C VAL A 75 -7.75 -4.02 -12.18
N LEU A 76 -8.73 -3.89 -11.27
CA LEU A 76 -10.05 -3.36 -11.62
C LEU A 76 -9.95 -1.93 -12.16
N SER A 77 -9.14 -1.07 -11.53
CA SER A 77 -8.89 0.29 -12.00
C SER A 77 -8.25 0.32 -13.38
N MET A 78 -7.19 -0.47 -13.59
CA MET A 78 -6.47 -0.55 -14.87
C MET A 78 -7.34 -1.08 -16.01
N SER A 79 -8.21 -2.05 -15.73
CA SER A 79 -9.15 -2.62 -16.69
C SER A 79 -10.45 -1.81 -16.84
N GLN A 80 -10.60 -0.70 -16.11
CA GLN A 80 -11.81 0.12 -16.07
C GLN A 80 -13.07 -0.68 -15.67
N ALA A 81 -12.88 -1.73 -14.87
CA ALA A 81 -13.96 -2.52 -14.30
C ALA A 81 -14.50 -1.81 -13.04
N PRO A 82 -15.80 -1.92 -12.73
CA PRO A 82 -16.35 -1.42 -11.48
C PRO A 82 -15.60 -1.97 -10.26
N ALA A 83 -15.34 -1.13 -9.25
CA ALA A 83 -14.68 -1.55 -8.01
C ALA A 83 -15.51 -2.63 -7.26
N THR A 84 -16.83 -2.56 -7.36
CA THR A 84 -17.74 -3.60 -6.84
C THR A 84 -17.94 -4.66 -7.91
N GLN A 85 -17.33 -5.83 -7.70
CA GLN A 85 -17.50 -6.99 -8.57
C GLN A 85 -18.35 -8.07 -7.88
N PRO A 86 -19.15 -8.84 -8.63
CA PRO A 86 -19.67 -10.11 -8.14
C PRO A 86 -18.52 -11.03 -7.70
N ARG A 87 -18.77 -11.88 -6.71
CA ARG A 87 -17.82 -12.93 -6.33
C ARG A 87 -17.54 -13.84 -7.54
N LEU A 88 -16.29 -14.27 -7.67
CA LEU A 88 -15.91 -15.36 -8.57
C LEU A 88 -16.89 -16.51 -8.36
N SER A 89 -17.52 -16.99 -9.42
CA SER A 89 -18.51 -18.06 -9.32
C SER A 89 -17.84 -19.42 -9.02
N GLU A 90 -18.56 -20.27 -8.28
CA GLU A 90 -18.12 -21.64 -8.03
C GLU A 90 -17.87 -22.43 -9.33
N SER A 91 -18.66 -22.19 -10.38
CA SER A 91 -18.47 -22.89 -11.67
C SER A 91 -17.12 -22.56 -12.30
N VAL A 92 -16.71 -21.30 -12.28
CA VAL A 92 -15.38 -20.88 -12.77
C VAL A 92 -14.29 -21.42 -11.85
N PHE A 93 -14.48 -21.34 -10.53
CA PHE A 93 -13.54 -21.92 -9.57
C PHE A 93 -13.33 -23.43 -9.80
N TYR A 94 -14.40 -24.21 -9.94
CA TYR A 94 -14.33 -25.65 -10.23
C TYR A 94 -13.72 -25.93 -11.60
N ALA A 95 -13.93 -25.08 -12.60
CA ALA A 95 -13.27 -25.23 -13.89
C ALA A 95 -11.74 -25.06 -13.76
N ILE A 96 -11.27 -24.06 -12.99
CA ILE A 96 -9.84 -23.79 -12.78
C ILE A 96 -9.20 -24.88 -11.92
N THR A 97 -9.92 -25.41 -10.94
CA THR A 97 -9.41 -26.41 -9.99
C THR A 97 -9.63 -27.86 -10.42
N ASN A 98 -10.12 -28.09 -11.65
CA ASN A 98 -10.52 -29.42 -12.15
C ASN A 98 -11.51 -30.14 -11.23
N GLY A 99 -12.44 -29.40 -10.64
CA GLY A 99 -13.52 -29.90 -9.78
C GLY A 99 -13.17 -30.06 -8.31
N ASN A 100 -11.99 -29.62 -7.87
CA ASN A 100 -11.60 -29.68 -6.46
C ASN A 100 -12.31 -28.61 -5.62
N SER A 101 -12.54 -28.88 -4.33
CA SER A 101 -13.14 -27.92 -3.40
C SER A 101 -12.16 -26.86 -2.87
N TYR A 102 -10.90 -26.92 -3.30
CA TYR A 102 -9.82 -25.99 -2.99
C TYR A 102 -8.93 -25.84 -4.22
N MET A 103 -8.26 -24.70 -4.32
CA MET A 103 -7.23 -24.46 -5.33
C MET A 103 -5.86 -24.76 -4.70
N THR A 104 -5.07 -25.61 -5.35
CA THR A 104 -3.67 -25.87 -4.98
C THR A 104 -2.74 -24.92 -5.74
N GLN A 105 -1.49 -24.78 -5.29
CA GLN A 105 -0.45 -24.09 -6.05
C GLN A 105 -0.32 -24.65 -7.48
N GLN A 106 -0.37 -25.98 -7.65
CA GLN A 106 -0.30 -26.59 -8.98
C GLN A 106 -1.51 -26.26 -9.86
N ASN A 107 -2.72 -26.20 -9.29
CA ASN A 107 -3.90 -25.78 -10.07
C ASN A 107 -3.77 -24.33 -10.54
N TYR A 108 -3.25 -23.45 -9.70
CA TYR A 108 -2.96 -22.06 -10.08
C TYR A 108 -1.92 -21.99 -11.20
N ILE A 109 -0.79 -22.69 -11.07
CA ILE A 109 0.27 -22.77 -12.10
C ILE A 109 -0.29 -23.31 -13.43
N ASP A 110 -1.03 -24.43 -13.39
CA ASP A 110 -1.59 -25.05 -14.58
C ASP A 110 -2.54 -24.11 -15.31
N ALA A 111 -3.43 -23.44 -14.57
CA ALA A 111 -4.35 -22.45 -15.12
C ALA A 111 -3.59 -21.24 -15.71
N TYR A 112 -2.56 -20.77 -15.02
CA TYR A 112 -1.71 -19.66 -15.45
C TYR A 112 -1.02 -19.95 -16.79
N TYR A 113 -0.31 -21.07 -16.88
CA TYR A 113 0.37 -21.50 -18.11
C TYR A 113 -0.62 -21.83 -19.23
N HIS A 114 -1.75 -22.47 -18.90
CA HIS A 114 -2.80 -22.74 -19.89
C HIS A 114 -3.30 -21.44 -20.52
N GLN A 115 -3.58 -20.42 -19.71
CA GLN A 115 -4.14 -19.18 -20.21
C GLN A 115 -3.14 -18.39 -21.08
N ILE A 116 -1.86 -18.42 -20.73
CA ILE A 116 -0.82 -17.85 -21.60
C ILE A 116 -0.72 -18.62 -22.92
N SER A 117 -0.81 -19.96 -22.89
CA SER A 117 -0.66 -20.80 -24.08
C SER A 117 -1.72 -20.54 -25.15
N ILE A 118 -2.92 -20.10 -24.74
CA ILE A 118 -4.03 -19.75 -25.64
C ILE A 118 -4.10 -18.25 -25.94
N THR A 119 -3.23 -17.44 -25.35
CA THR A 119 -3.16 -15.99 -25.61
C THR A 119 -2.30 -15.73 -26.86
N PRO A 120 -2.81 -15.03 -27.89
CA PRO A 120 -2.02 -14.68 -29.06
C PRO A 120 -0.77 -13.85 -28.68
N GLY A 121 0.42 -14.37 -29.01
CA GLY A 121 1.68 -13.73 -28.64
C GLY A 121 2.02 -13.81 -27.15
N GLY A 122 1.40 -14.72 -26.40
CA GLY A 122 1.65 -14.92 -24.97
C GLY A 122 3.13 -15.18 -24.67
N SER A 123 3.63 -14.50 -23.64
CA SER A 123 4.97 -14.65 -23.09
C SER A 123 4.89 -15.34 -21.74
N TYR A 124 5.69 -16.38 -21.56
CA TYR A 124 5.81 -17.12 -20.30
C TYR A 124 6.78 -16.40 -19.35
N PRO A 125 6.65 -16.61 -18.03
CA PRO A 125 7.68 -16.14 -17.10
C PRO A 125 8.97 -16.94 -17.33
N ASP A 126 10.11 -16.31 -17.04
CA ASP A 126 11.44 -16.90 -17.18
C ASP A 126 11.71 -17.88 -16.01
N ASP A 127 11.07 -17.69 -14.86
CA ASP A 127 11.12 -18.58 -13.69
C ASP A 127 9.70 -18.91 -13.16
N VAL A 128 9.48 -20.16 -12.78
CA VAL A 128 8.24 -20.59 -12.12
C VAL A 128 8.13 -20.02 -10.71
N THR A 129 9.25 -19.64 -10.09
CA THR A 129 9.26 -19.03 -8.75
C THR A 129 8.42 -17.77 -8.69
N ASP A 130 8.37 -16.99 -9.77
CA ASP A 130 7.55 -15.78 -9.86
C ASP A 130 6.06 -16.10 -9.67
N ILE A 131 5.58 -17.22 -10.22
CA ILE A 131 4.19 -17.67 -10.10
C ILE A 131 3.95 -18.27 -8.71
N THR A 132 4.92 -19.02 -8.15
CA THR A 132 4.76 -19.59 -6.80
C THR A 132 4.77 -18.51 -5.72
N ASP A 133 5.50 -17.42 -5.92
CA ASP A 133 5.53 -16.28 -5.00
C ASP A 133 4.20 -15.52 -5.02
N GLN A 134 3.59 -15.34 -6.21
CA GLN A 134 2.23 -14.81 -6.35
C GLN A 134 1.22 -15.66 -5.57
N TRP A 135 1.26 -16.98 -5.74
CA TRP A 135 0.37 -17.88 -5.00
C TRP A 135 0.62 -17.85 -3.48
N SER A 136 1.89 -17.79 -3.07
CA SER A 136 2.30 -17.68 -1.66
C SER A 136 1.76 -16.41 -1.02
N HIS A 137 1.68 -15.30 -1.77
CA HIS A 137 1.08 -14.06 -1.28
C HIS A 137 -0.42 -14.23 -0.99
N ILE A 138 -1.17 -14.89 -1.88
CA ILE A 138 -2.59 -15.19 -1.67
C ILE A 138 -2.77 -16.17 -0.50
N ALA A 139 -1.91 -17.18 -0.39
CA ALA A 139 -1.93 -18.13 0.72
C ALA A 139 -1.62 -17.46 2.06
N ALA A 140 -0.72 -16.46 2.08
CA ALA A 140 -0.42 -15.65 3.25
C ALA A 140 -1.63 -14.80 3.66
N TRP A 141 -2.28 -14.17 2.67
CA TRP A 141 -3.47 -13.38 2.93
C TRP A 141 -4.61 -14.22 3.50
N THR A 142 -4.87 -15.37 2.90
CA THR A 142 -5.98 -16.25 3.28
C THR A 142 -5.71 -17.10 4.52
N GLY A 143 -4.45 -17.18 5.00
CA GLY A 143 -4.07 -17.96 6.18
C GLY A 143 -3.81 -19.44 5.92
N PHE A 144 -3.51 -19.82 4.67
CA PHE A 144 -3.32 -21.22 4.25
C PHE A 144 -1.86 -21.59 3.95
N CYS A 145 -0.89 -20.87 4.50
CA CYS A 145 0.54 -21.13 4.25
C CYS A 145 1.03 -22.55 4.56
N ALA A 146 0.38 -23.25 5.48
CA ALA A 146 0.79 -24.61 5.85
C ALA A 146 0.52 -25.65 4.74
N THR A 147 -0.49 -25.41 3.90
CA THR A 147 -0.92 -26.38 2.87
C THR A 147 -0.93 -25.81 1.47
N GLU A 148 -1.00 -24.48 1.33
CA GLU A 148 -1.24 -23.75 0.08
C GLU A 148 -2.48 -24.21 -0.69
N ASN A 149 -3.41 -24.84 0.03
CA ASN A 149 -4.69 -25.32 -0.47
C ASN A 149 -5.77 -24.33 -0.02
N ILE A 150 -6.11 -23.37 -0.89
CA ILE A 150 -7.02 -22.28 -0.57
C ILE A 150 -8.46 -22.69 -0.94
N PRO A 151 -9.39 -22.79 0.03
CA PRO A 151 -10.79 -23.06 -0.25
C PRO A 151 -11.45 -21.92 -1.04
N TYR A 152 -12.52 -22.24 -1.77
CA TYR A 152 -13.28 -21.25 -2.56
C TYR A 152 -13.69 -20.01 -1.74
N ALA A 153 -14.22 -20.20 -0.53
CA ALA A 153 -14.66 -19.09 0.31
C ALA A 153 -13.52 -18.10 0.59
N ASN A 154 -12.36 -18.61 1.01
CA ASN A 154 -11.20 -17.77 1.32
C ASN A 154 -10.58 -17.12 0.08
N LEU A 155 -10.53 -17.82 -1.06
CA LEU A 155 -10.03 -17.21 -2.31
C LEU A 155 -10.95 -16.07 -2.79
N THR A 156 -12.26 -16.25 -2.66
CA THR A 156 -13.22 -15.20 -3.03
C THR A 156 -13.25 -14.04 -2.03
N ASP A 157 -13.00 -14.30 -0.74
CA ASP A 157 -12.79 -13.26 0.27
C ASP A 157 -11.52 -12.45 -0.04
N TRP A 158 -10.43 -13.09 -0.51
CA TRP A 158 -9.25 -12.37 -0.96
C TRP A 158 -9.56 -11.43 -2.14
N LEU A 159 -10.31 -11.89 -3.15
CA LEU A 159 -10.72 -11.05 -4.28
C LEU A 159 -11.61 -9.87 -3.86
N GLU A 160 -12.46 -10.06 -2.85
CA GLU A 160 -13.43 -9.07 -2.40
C GLU A 160 -12.83 -8.06 -1.42
N TYR A 161 -11.96 -8.53 -0.52
CA TYR A 161 -11.54 -7.76 0.65
C TYR A 161 -10.06 -7.42 0.70
N SER A 162 -9.17 -8.04 -0.09
CA SER A 162 -7.72 -7.79 0.05
C SER A 162 -7.27 -6.38 -0.29
N SER A 163 -8.09 -5.64 -1.03
CA SER A 163 -7.88 -4.21 -1.30
C SER A 163 -8.79 -3.30 -0.48
N VAL A 164 -9.62 -3.84 0.41
CA VAL A 164 -10.43 -3.03 1.31
C VAL A 164 -9.50 -2.49 2.40
N PRO A 165 -9.45 -1.17 2.60
CA PRO A 165 -8.60 -0.59 3.63
C PRO A 165 -8.87 -1.23 4.99
N GLY A 166 -7.80 -1.60 5.67
CA GLY A 166 -7.87 -2.24 6.98
C GLY A 166 -8.05 -3.75 6.99
N VAL A 167 -8.23 -4.40 5.84
CA VAL A 167 -8.27 -5.86 5.79
C VAL A 167 -6.86 -6.39 5.54
N CYS A 168 -6.35 -7.12 6.52
CA CYS A 168 -4.97 -7.56 6.52
C CYS A 168 -4.79 -9.01 6.13
N PRO A 169 -3.63 -9.35 5.54
CA PRO A 169 -3.22 -10.73 5.42
C PRO A 169 -3.25 -11.45 6.76
N ALA A 170 -3.68 -12.72 6.78
CA ALA A 170 -3.65 -13.54 7.99
C ALA A 170 -2.23 -13.72 8.53
N VAL A 171 -1.24 -13.79 7.65
CA VAL A 171 0.19 -13.71 7.98
C VAL A 171 0.92 -12.84 6.96
N ALA A 172 2.05 -12.25 7.35
CA ALA A 172 2.85 -11.43 6.44
C ALA A 172 3.36 -12.25 5.24
N SER A 173 4.03 -13.38 5.49
CA SER A 173 4.56 -14.25 4.44
C SER A 173 4.35 -15.71 4.80
N CYS A 174 4.14 -16.56 3.79
CA CYS A 174 4.24 -18.01 3.95
C CYS A 174 5.70 -18.47 4.10
N ASN A 175 6.65 -17.67 3.62
CA ASN A 175 8.06 -17.96 3.75
C ASN A 175 8.64 -17.30 5.02
N THR A 176 8.91 -18.12 6.02
CA THR A 176 9.52 -17.69 7.30
C THR A 176 10.99 -17.29 7.16
N SER A 177 11.64 -17.65 6.04
CA SER A 177 13.05 -17.37 5.77
C SER A 177 13.29 -16.11 4.93
N THR A 178 12.26 -15.59 4.25
CA THR A 178 12.33 -14.27 3.62
C THR A 178 12.29 -13.19 4.70
N THR A 179 13.46 -12.62 4.98
CA THR A 179 13.63 -11.43 5.83
C THR A 179 13.21 -10.14 5.12
N VAL A 180 12.46 -10.22 4.02
CA VAL A 180 11.90 -9.02 3.40
C VAL A 180 10.92 -8.46 4.42
N PRO A 181 11.15 -7.24 4.94
CA PRO A 181 10.23 -6.62 5.88
C PRO A 181 8.94 -6.37 5.10
N MET A 182 7.99 -7.30 5.19
CA MET A 182 6.65 -7.03 4.73
C MET A 182 6.06 -6.10 5.78
N ILE A 183 5.77 -4.86 5.37
CA ILE A 183 5.11 -3.87 6.22
C ILE A 183 3.83 -4.55 6.73
N PRO A 184 3.72 -4.80 8.04
CA PRO A 184 2.52 -5.40 8.59
C PRO A 184 1.32 -4.56 8.18
N CYS A 185 0.28 -5.19 7.63
CA CYS A 185 -0.96 -4.46 7.43
C CYS A 185 -1.52 -4.04 8.79
N VAL A 186 -2.08 -2.83 8.85
CA VAL A 186 -2.79 -2.36 10.03
C VAL A 186 -4.26 -2.65 9.88
N PRO A 187 -4.88 -3.41 10.80
CA PRO A 187 -6.32 -3.53 10.83
C PRO A 187 -6.92 -2.14 10.96
N GLN A 188 -7.74 -1.73 9.99
CA GLN A 188 -8.51 -0.49 10.04
C GLN A 188 -9.99 -0.86 10.06
N PRO A 189 -10.82 -0.11 10.79
CA PRO A 189 -12.26 -0.27 10.70
C PRO A 189 -12.74 -0.02 9.27
N ILE A 190 -13.85 -0.66 8.90
CA ILE A 190 -14.46 -0.55 7.54
C ILE A 190 -14.89 0.87 7.15
N THR A 191 -14.89 1.81 8.09
CA THR A 191 -15.16 3.24 7.88
C THR A 191 -13.93 4.01 7.40
N GLU A 192 -12.75 3.38 7.42
CA GLU A 192 -11.52 3.90 6.86
C GLU A 192 -11.59 3.83 5.31
N ASN A 193 -11.32 4.96 4.67
CA ASN A 193 -11.43 5.12 3.22
C ASN A 193 -10.11 5.60 2.57
N GLY A 194 -8.98 5.24 3.17
CA GLY A 194 -7.63 5.67 2.79
C GLY A 194 -7.10 6.89 3.52
N SER A 195 -7.86 7.49 4.44
CA SER A 195 -7.42 8.65 5.24
C SER A 195 -6.13 8.40 6.04
N CYS A 196 -5.95 7.20 6.61
CA CYS A 196 -4.78 6.81 7.37
C CYS A 196 -3.58 6.58 6.46
N ALA A 197 -3.81 5.93 5.32
CA ALA A 197 -2.78 5.77 4.30
C ALA A 197 -2.30 7.14 3.80
N GLU A 198 -3.23 8.08 3.58
CA GLU A 198 -2.88 9.45 3.22
C GLU A 198 -2.11 10.16 4.34
N MET A 199 -2.53 10.05 5.60
CA MET A 199 -1.80 10.64 6.73
C MET A 199 -0.36 10.09 6.84
N ALA A 200 -0.18 8.78 6.60
CA ALA A 200 1.14 8.16 6.53
C ALA A 200 1.96 8.67 5.33
N ASN A 201 1.34 8.87 4.16
CA ASN A 201 2.00 9.50 3.01
C ASN A 201 2.44 10.94 3.33
N GLN A 202 1.61 11.71 4.04
CA GLN A 202 1.98 13.05 4.49
C GLN A 202 3.15 13.02 5.48
N CYS A 203 3.20 12.03 6.36
CA CYS A 203 4.34 11.83 7.26
C CYS A 203 5.67 11.56 6.52
N GLN A 204 5.66 10.83 5.39
CA GLN A 204 6.89 10.51 4.65
C GLN A 204 7.72 11.74 4.27
N PHE A 205 7.07 12.88 3.99
CA PHE A 205 7.78 14.13 3.66
C PHE A 205 8.58 14.71 4.84
N TRP A 206 8.22 14.35 6.07
CA TRP A 206 8.71 15.02 7.28
C TRP A 206 9.37 14.09 8.29
N VAL A 207 9.26 12.77 8.11
CA VAL A 207 9.77 11.77 9.07
C VAL A 207 11.28 11.91 9.33
N THR A 208 12.04 12.44 8.37
CA THR A 208 13.48 12.71 8.53
C THR A 208 13.80 13.75 9.60
N GLN A 209 12.80 14.54 10.04
CA GLN A 209 12.91 15.48 11.16
C GLN A 209 12.68 14.80 12.53
N GLY A 210 12.32 13.51 12.52
CA GLY A 210 11.95 12.69 13.68
C GLY A 210 10.45 12.40 13.69
N LEU A 211 10.07 11.15 14.00
CA LEU A 211 8.69 10.68 13.88
C LEU A 211 7.71 11.52 14.72
N PHE A 212 8.08 11.88 15.95
CA PHE A 212 7.21 12.67 16.84
C PHE A 212 7.53 14.16 16.86
N GLN A 213 8.24 14.63 15.83
CA GLN A 213 8.64 16.03 15.65
C GLN A 213 7.83 16.73 14.56
N ASN A 214 6.86 16.05 13.94
CA ASN A 214 5.96 16.59 12.94
C ASN A 214 4.52 16.12 13.19
N GLU A 215 3.54 16.98 12.93
CA GLU A 215 2.12 16.70 13.20
C GLU A 215 1.57 15.56 12.36
N TYR A 216 1.88 15.52 11.05
CA TYR A 216 1.41 14.46 10.16
C TYR A 216 1.88 13.08 10.63
N CYS A 217 3.12 13.00 11.12
CA CYS A 217 3.66 11.75 11.64
C CYS A 217 3.04 11.34 12.98
N VAL A 218 2.71 12.29 13.85
CA VAL A 218 2.02 12.00 15.10
C VAL A 218 0.58 11.56 14.84
N LEU A 219 -0.14 12.24 13.94
CA LEU A 219 -1.49 11.87 13.52
C LEU A 219 -1.52 10.52 12.80
N ALA A 220 -0.54 10.23 11.95
CA ALA A 220 -0.37 8.92 11.35
C ALA A 220 -0.15 7.85 12.43
N SER A 221 0.66 8.16 13.46
CA SER A 221 0.90 7.23 14.58
C SER A 221 -0.38 6.89 15.34
N PHE A 222 -1.35 7.81 15.41
CA PHE A 222 -2.64 7.55 16.05
C PHE A 222 -3.48 6.54 15.27
N CYS A 223 -3.51 6.62 13.95
CA CYS A 223 -4.22 5.64 13.12
C CYS A 223 -3.61 4.23 13.20
N TYR A 224 -2.36 4.12 13.64
CA TYR A 224 -1.66 2.86 13.85
C TYR A 224 -1.87 2.29 15.26
N ALA A 225 -2.73 2.90 16.07
CA ALA A 225 -3.08 2.41 17.41
C ALA A 225 -3.73 1.01 17.39
N TRP A 226 -4.37 0.60 16.29
CA TRP A 226 -4.94 -0.76 16.13
C TRP A 226 -3.88 -1.84 15.91
N SER A 227 -2.66 -1.46 15.56
CA SER A 227 -1.53 -2.37 15.40
C SER A 227 -0.40 -1.99 16.36
N ASN A 228 0.61 -1.31 15.85
CA ASN A 228 1.76 -0.79 16.53
C ASN A 228 2.34 0.35 15.65
N THR A 229 2.70 1.47 16.26
CA THR A 229 3.41 2.58 15.59
C THR A 229 4.75 2.18 14.94
N ASP A 230 5.42 1.10 15.35
CA ASP A 230 6.59 0.58 14.63
C ASP A 230 6.25 0.05 13.22
N VAL A 231 4.98 -0.32 12.99
CA VAL A 231 4.51 -0.68 11.65
C VAL A 231 4.49 0.55 10.75
N LEU A 232 4.11 1.72 11.29
CA LEU A 232 4.16 2.99 10.57
C LEU A 232 5.59 3.28 10.14
N LEU A 233 6.57 3.07 11.03
CA LEU A 233 7.99 3.32 10.73
C LEU A 233 8.47 2.57 9.49
N GLN A 234 8.02 1.32 9.30
CA GLN A 234 8.36 0.54 8.10
C GLN A 234 7.72 1.10 6.82
N GLN A 235 6.62 1.84 6.94
CA GLN A 235 5.95 2.50 5.81
C GLN A 235 6.50 3.89 5.52
N VAL A 236 6.89 4.65 6.54
CA VAL A 236 7.25 6.06 6.36
C VAL A 236 8.74 6.29 6.16
N TYR A 237 9.60 5.42 6.70
CA TYR A 237 11.03 5.55 6.48
C TYR A 237 11.43 5.11 5.07
N PRO A 238 12.35 5.84 4.42
CA PRO A 238 12.95 5.41 3.17
C PRO A 238 13.57 4.01 3.27
N SER A 239 13.41 3.20 2.23
CA SER A 239 13.84 1.79 2.21
C SER A 239 15.36 1.60 2.34
N ASP A 240 16.15 2.65 2.12
CA ASP A 240 17.59 2.70 2.34
C ASP A 240 17.99 2.99 3.80
N THR A 241 17.03 3.33 4.67
CA THR A 241 17.26 3.50 6.11
C THR A 241 17.35 2.12 6.77
N SER A 242 18.57 1.63 6.96
CA SER A 242 18.83 0.34 7.64
C SER A 242 19.82 0.50 8.82
N PRO A 243 19.44 0.09 10.03
CA PRO A 243 18.11 -0.38 10.43
C PRO A 243 17.09 0.77 10.51
N THR A 244 15.83 0.50 10.14
CA THR A 244 14.72 1.40 10.45
C THR A 244 14.64 1.56 11.97
N PRO A 245 14.55 2.81 12.50
CA PRO A 245 14.43 2.99 13.93
C PRO A 245 13.12 2.40 14.46
N THR A 246 13.09 2.08 15.75
CA THR A 246 11.84 1.79 16.49
C THR A 246 11.34 3.06 17.16
N THR A 247 10.06 3.13 17.51
CA THR A 247 9.48 4.23 18.29
C THR A 247 10.21 4.50 19.60
N ALA A 248 10.77 3.47 20.25
CA ALA A 248 11.59 3.61 21.46
C ALA A 248 12.94 4.31 21.22
N GLN A 249 13.40 4.39 19.96
CA GLN A 249 14.63 5.07 19.55
C GLN A 249 14.35 6.49 19.00
N GLU A 250 13.09 6.80 18.70
CA GLU A 250 12.67 8.12 18.25
C GLU A 250 12.69 9.13 19.40
N ALA A 251 12.86 10.41 19.05
CA ALA A 251 12.73 11.48 20.03
C ALA A 251 11.26 11.57 20.49
N LYS A 252 11.06 11.71 21.81
CA LYS A 252 9.75 11.90 22.43
C LYS A 252 8.99 13.05 21.76
N LEU A 253 7.65 12.94 21.72
CA LEU A 253 6.75 13.96 21.16
C LEU A 253 7.15 15.36 21.63
N SER A 254 7.39 16.28 20.69
CA SER A 254 7.71 17.66 21.07
C SER A 254 6.49 18.39 21.61
N GLU A 255 6.69 19.23 22.63
CA GLU A 255 5.63 20.12 23.13
C GLU A 255 5.11 21.06 22.03
N ALA A 256 5.98 21.50 21.11
CA ALA A 256 5.59 22.38 20.01
C ALA A 256 4.55 21.73 19.08
N VAL A 257 4.81 20.48 18.66
CA VAL A 257 3.88 19.68 17.85
C VAL A 257 2.59 19.42 18.62
N PHE A 258 2.70 19.05 19.89
CA PHE A 258 1.52 18.86 20.75
C PHE A 258 0.66 20.12 20.84
N TYR A 259 1.26 21.29 21.12
CA TYR A 259 0.52 22.54 21.22
C TYR A 259 -0.05 23.00 19.88
N ASN A 260 0.59 22.70 18.77
CA ASN A 260 0.02 23.04 17.47
C ASN A 260 -1.25 22.21 17.20
N MET A 261 -1.23 20.90 17.46
CA MET A 261 -2.42 20.04 17.36
C MET A 261 -3.54 20.36 18.36
N THR A 262 -3.21 20.92 19.54
CA THR A 262 -4.20 21.23 20.58
C THR A 262 -4.66 22.69 20.59
N GLY A 263 -4.15 23.53 19.69
CA GLY A 263 -4.40 24.98 19.74
C GLY A 263 -3.83 25.65 21.01
N GLY A 264 -2.74 25.11 21.55
CA GLY A 264 -2.03 25.63 22.73
C GLY A 264 -2.54 25.09 24.07
N ALA A 265 -3.42 24.09 24.09
CA ALA A 265 -3.91 23.49 25.32
C ALA A 265 -2.90 22.51 25.94
N ALA A 266 -2.89 22.40 27.28
CA ALA A 266 -2.00 21.49 28.03
C ALA A 266 -2.42 20.00 27.97
N SER A 267 -3.58 19.72 27.40
CA SER A 267 -4.13 18.37 27.21
C SER A 267 -4.83 18.28 25.87
N MET A 268 -4.76 17.12 25.23
CA MET A 268 -5.45 16.84 23.98
C MET A 268 -6.81 16.20 24.27
N THR A 269 -7.88 16.88 23.87
CA THR A 269 -9.24 16.32 23.95
C THR A 269 -9.56 15.47 22.72
N GLN A 270 -10.63 14.67 22.79
CA GLN A 270 -11.16 13.98 21.60
C GLN A 270 -11.48 14.95 20.45
N GLN A 271 -12.00 16.14 20.74
CA GLN A 271 -12.28 17.11 19.68
C GLN A 271 -10.99 17.66 19.06
N ASN A 272 -9.94 17.91 19.86
CA ASN A 272 -8.66 18.35 19.32
C ASN A 272 -8.05 17.36 18.34
N VAL A 273 -8.12 16.05 18.64
CA VAL A 273 -7.59 15.03 17.70
C VAL A 273 -8.44 14.92 16.44
N ILE A 274 -9.76 15.09 16.54
CA ILE A 274 -10.64 15.15 15.36
C ILE A 274 -10.26 16.35 14.49
N ASP A 275 -10.16 17.54 15.08
CA ASP A 275 -9.86 18.78 14.35
C ASP A 275 -8.47 18.69 13.69
N ALA A 276 -7.44 18.29 14.45
CA ALA A 276 -6.08 18.15 13.93
C ALA A 276 -5.99 17.10 12.81
N TYR A 277 -6.70 15.97 12.93
CA TYR A 277 -6.70 14.92 11.91
C TYR A 277 -7.32 15.41 10.59
N TYR A 278 -8.47 16.08 10.66
CA TYR A 278 -9.13 16.64 9.47
C TYR A 278 -8.34 17.81 8.88
N GLU A 279 -7.73 18.66 9.72
CA GLU A 279 -6.84 19.73 9.25
C GLU A 279 -5.62 19.16 8.52
N GLY A 280 -5.03 18.06 9.03
CA GLY A 280 -3.93 17.37 8.38
C GLY A 280 -4.28 16.79 7.00
N LEU A 281 -5.56 16.53 6.73
CA LEU A 281 -6.04 16.09 5.41
C LEU A 281 -6.49 17.25 4.51
N THR A 282 -6.49 18.49 5.01
CA THR A 282 -6.88 19.68 4.25
C THR A 282 -5.68 20.29 3.54
N GLY A 283 -5.70 20.31 2.20
CA GLY A 283 -4.58 20.77 1.37
C GLY A 283 -3.32 19.93 1.59
N THR A 284 -3.31 18.69 1.10
CA THR A 284 -2.20 17.75 1.28
C THR A 284 -0.95 18.18 0.53
N TRP A 285 0.20 17.66 0.95
CA TRP A 285 1.48 17.90 0.30
C TRP A 285 1.74 16.88 -0.80
N SER A 286 2.39 17.33 -1.87
CA SER A 286 2.86 16.47 -2.97
C SER A 286 4.30 16.80 -3.35
N SER A 287 5.00 15.84 -3.96
CA SER A 287 6.30 16.11 -4.56
C SER A 287 6.16 16.72 -5.95
N LEU A 288 6.89 17.82 -6.19
CA LEU A 288 6.99 18.48 -7.49
C LEU A 288 7.59 17.60 -8.59
N ASP A 289 8.52 16.70 -8.24
CA ASP A 289 9.22 15.83 -9.19
C ASP A 289 8.72 14.38 -9.17
N GLY A 290 7.69 14.10 -8.37
CA GLY A 290 7.15 12.76 -8.16
C GLY A 290 8.04 11.85 -7.31
N THR A 291 9.17 12.35 -6.79
CA THR A 291 10.04 11.60 -5.88
C THR A 291 9.88 12.09 -4.44
N LEU A 292 9.97 11.20 -3.46
CA LEU A 292 9.93 11.59 -2.03
C LEU A 292 11.11 12.50 -1.62
N ALA A 293 12.16 12.59 -2.45
CA ALA A 293 13.31 13.47 -2.23
C ALA A 293 13.09 14.91 -2.73
N GLY A 294 12.04 15.15 -3.52
CA GLY A 294 11.67 16.48 -3.98
C GLY A 294 11.22 17.39 -2.84
N MET A 295 11.30 18.72 -3.03
CA MET A 295 10.73 19.65 -2.05
C MET A 295 9.20 19.49 -2.04
N PRO A 296 8.58 19.19 -0.87
CA PRO A 296 7.14 19.08 -0.79
C PRO A 296 6.48 20.44 -1.03
N GLU A 297 5.41 20.45 -1.82
CA GLU A 297 4.56 21.63 -2.04
C GLU A 297 3.13 21.34 -1.58
N LYS A 298 2.54 22.30 -0.85
CA LYS A 298 1.16 22.20 -0.39
C LYS A 298 0.22 22.38 -1.57
N THR A 299 -0.68 21.42 -1.75
CA THR A 299 -1.65 21.44 -2.86
C THR A 299 -2.96 22.09 -2.44
N ASP A 300 -3.81 22.37 -3.42
CA ASP A 300 -5.21 22.75 -3.23
C ASP A 300 -6.16 21.54 -3.14
N LYS A 301 -5.60 20.33 -3.08
CA LYS A 301 -6.34 19.07 -3.00
C LYS A 301 -6.34 18.56 -1.58
N ASP A 302 -7.51 18.15 -1.13
CA ASP A 302 -7.66 17.46 0.13
C ASP A 302 -7.39 15.97 -0.04
N GLY A 303 -6.94 15.35 1.05
CA GLY A 303 -6.89 13.90 1.18
C GLY A 303 -8.30 13.31 1.32
N PRO A 304 -8.44 11.97 1.23
CA PRO A 304 -9.69 11.33 1.60
C PRO A 304 -9.94 11.55 3.10
N TYR A 305 -10.97 12.34 3.43
CA TYR A 305 -11.45 12.45 4.80
C TYR A 305 -12.09 11.14 5.26
N PRO A 306 -11.94 10.72 6.53
CA PRO A 306 -12.68 9.58 7.06
C PRO A 306 -14.19 9.71 6.79
N ALA A 307 -14.83 8.59 6.47
CA ALA A 307 -16.27 8.59 6.19
C ALA A 307 -17.14 8.97 7.42
N SER A 308 -16.60 8.81 8.62
CA SER A 308 -17.20 9.23 9.89
C SER A 308 -16.10 9.69 10.86
N THR A 309 -16.42 10.64 11.74
CA THR A 309 -15.55 10.97 12.88
C THR A 309 -15.40 9.81 13.86
N ASP A 310 -16.30 8.82 13.83
CA ASP A 310 -16.20 7.59 14.62
C ASP A 310 -14.85 6.89 14.41
N TYR A 311 -14.30 6.96 13.20
CA TYR A 311 -12.96 6.45 12.89
C TYR A 311 -11.89 7.02 13.82
N VAL A 312 -11.88 8.36 13.96
CA VAL A 312 -10.92 9.06 14.84
C VAL A 312 -11.22 8.80 16.31
N ILE A 313 -12.50 8.72 16.66
CA ILE A 313 -12.99 8.43 18.02
C ILE A 313 -12.55 7.02 18.46
N GLU A 314 -12.52 6.05 17.57
CA GLU A 314 -12.13 4.67 17.88
C GLU A 314 -10.62 4.57 18.16
N PHE A 315 -9.75 5.10 17.30
CA PHE A 315 -8.32 5.06 17.60
C PHE A 315 -7.96 5.91 18.81
N TRP A 316 -8.62 7.05 19.00
CA TRP A 316 -8.44 7.85 20.20
C TRP A 316 -8.94 7.13 21.45
N GLY A 317 -9.96 6.28 21.31
CA GLY A 317 -10.43 5.39 22.36
C GLY A 317 -9.35 4.43 22.85
N MET A 318 -8.61 3.80 21.93
CA MET A 318 -7.49 2.91 22.31
C MET A 318 -6.34 3.67 22.98
N ILE A 319 -5.98 4.84 22.47
CA ILE A 319 -4.95 5.69 23.09
C ILE A 319 -5.39 6.15 24.48
N SER A 320 -6.66 6.54 24.63
CA SER A 320 -7.26 6.90 25.92
C SER A 320 -7.27 5.73 26.89
N ALA A 321 -7.52 4.50 26.41
CA ALA A 321 -7.49 3.29 27.20
C ALA A 321 -6.07 2.99 27.70
N TRP A 322 -5.08 3.07 26.81
CA TRP A 322 -3.68 2.83 27.15
C TRP A 322 -3.17 3.83 28.19
N THR A 323 -3.53 5.09 28.04
CA THR A 323 -3.11 6.18 28.93
C THR A 323 -3.93 6.28 30.22
N GLY A 324 -5.04 5.54 30.35
CA GLY A 324 -5.88 5.52 31.55
C GLY A 324 -6.93 6.65 31.64
N PHE A 325 -7.33 7.24 30.51
CA PHE A 325 -8.27 8.37 30.42
C PHE A 325 -9.58 8.03 29.68
N CYS A 326 -10.10 6.80 29.80
CA CYS A 326 -11.33 6.38 29.12
C CYS A 326 -12.55 7.27 29.38
N ASP A 327 -12.72 7.73 30.62
CA ASP A 327 -13.91 8.48 31.03
C ASP A 327 -13.97 9.89 30.41
N THR A 328 -12.82 10.54 30.25
CA THR A 328 -12.72 11.93 29.80
C THR A 328 -12.23 12.07 28.37
N ARG A 329 -11.53 11.05 27.84
CA ARG A 329 -10.82 11.07 26.55
C ARG A 329 -10.00 12.35 26.35
N THR A 330 -9.42 12.83 27.45
CA THR A 330 -8.59 14.02 27.52
C THR A 330 -7.25 13.63 28.10
N ILE A 331 -6.22 13.64 27.26
CA ILE A 331 -4.90 13.08 27.57
C ILE A 331 -3.89 14.22 27.78
N PRO A 332 -3.27 14.36 28.95
CA PRO A 332 -2.17 15.30 29.17
C PRO A 332 -0.96 15.00 28.27
N TYR A 333 -0.14 16.02 27.97
CA TYR A 333 1.06 15.89 27.15
C TYR A 333 1.95 14.70 27.54
N ASP A 334 2.32 14.60 28.83
CA ASP A 334 3.25 13.57 29.29
C ASP A 334 2.74 12.15 29.00
N ASN A 335 1.45 11.90 29.23
CA ASN A 335 0.82 10.60 28.98
C ASN A 335 0.75 10.27 27.49
N LEU A 336 0.43 11.23 26.64
CA LEU A 336 0.38 11.01 25.20
C LEU A 336 1.78 10.76 24.62
N ALA A 337 2.77 11.52 25.10
CA ALA A 337 4.15 11.38 24.69
C ALA A 337 4.75 10.03 25.14
N ASP A 338 4.36 9.53 26.33
CA ASP A 338 4.71 8.19 26.80
C ASP A 338 4.03 7.09 25.97
N TYR A 339 2.74 7.26 25.64
CA TYR A 339 2.04 6.34 24.73
C TYR A 339 2.82 6.16 23.42
N LEU A 340 3.16 7.26 22.75
CA LEU A 340 3.88 7.23 21.47
C LEU A 340 5.26 6.56 21.59
N SER A 341 5.94 6.71 22.73
CA SER A 341 7.28 6.17 22.94
C SER A 341 7.30 4.69 23.34
N PHE A 342 6.22 4.20 23.98
CA PHE A 342 6.26 2.91 24.67
C PHE A 342 5.14 1.93 24.28
N ALA A 343 4.01 2.39 23.72
CA ALA A 343 2.87 1.51 23.43
C ALA A 343 3.27 0.34 22.53
N ALA A 344 4.09 0.62 21.51
CA ALA A 344 4.67 -0.32 20.56
C ALA A 344 5.31 -1.57 21.18
N THR A 345 6.00 -1.40 22.30
CA THR A 345 6.78 -2.46 22.95
C THR A 345 6.10 -3.02 24.19
N SER A 346 4.98 -2.42 24.63
CA SER A 346 4.31 -2.76 25.88
C SER A 346 3.56 -4.09 25.85
N GLY A 347 3.12 -4.54 24.66
CA GLY A 347 2.18 -5.66 24.51
C GLY A 347 0.82 -5.43 25.20
N TYR A 348 0.54 -4.19 25.64
CA TYR A 348 -0.67 -3.79 26.34
C TYR A 348 -1.61 -3.06 25.38
N HIS A 349 -2.74 -3.69 25.05
CA HIS A 349 -3.74 -3.16 24.12
C HIS A 349 -5.14 -3.12 24.78
N PRO A 350 -5.36 -2.20 25.73
CA PRO A 350 -6.66 -2.07 26.39
C PRO A 350 -7.69 -1.39 25.47
N THR A 351 -8.96 -1.59 25.80
CA THR A 351 -10.10 -0.90 25.17
C THR A 351 -10.89 -0.14 26.22
N CYS A 352 -11.30 1.08 25.88
CA CYS A 352 -12.49 1.68 26.45
C CYS A 352 -13.72 1.02 25.79
#